data_AF-A0A7C3V0F3-F1
#
_entry.id   AF-A0A7C3V0F3-F1
#
_cell.length_a   1.000
_cell.length_b   1.000
_cell.length_c   1.000
_cell.angle_alpha   90.00
_cell.angle_beta   90.00
_cell.angle_gamma   90.00
#
_symmetry.space_group_name_H-M   'P 1'
#
loop_
_entity.id
_entity.type
_entity.pdbx_description
1 polymer ?
#
loop_
_entity_poly.entity_id
_entity_poly.type
_entity_poly.pdbx_seq_one_letter_code
_entity_poly.pdbx_strand_id
1 'polypeptide(L)'
;MDLILFTSSKKREECADAEAVAKEVSARFRNDLHTNILDLEERANRITALQFKISDAPALVLDGERIFPDKFPTADELSDFIKKKMEEYGKSRRAGRSRYWSVSGLPESWSIER
;
A
#
# COMPACT_ATOMS: atom_id res chain seq x y z
N MET A 1 -3.43 -1.60 3.93
CA MET A 1 -2.62 -0.96 2.85
C MET A 1 -3.55 -0.10 2.02
N ASP A 2 -3.07 1.01 1.48
CA ASP A 2 -3.88 1.91 0.67
C ASP A 2 -3.51 1.78 -0.81
N LEU A 3 -4.51 1.52 -1.66
CA LEU A 3 -4.40 1.51 -3.12
C LEU A 3 -5.17 2.71 -3.67
N ILE A 4 -4.49 3.57 -4.41
CA ILE A 4 -5.08 4.75 -5.04
C ILE A 4 -5.01 4.57 -6.56
N LEU A 5 -6.16 4.62 -7.22
CA LEU A 5 -6.29 4.66 -8.66
C LEU A 5 -6.57 6.10 -9.10
N PHE A 6 -5.71 6.64 -9.94
CA PHE A 6 -5.95 7.92 -10.61
C PHE A 6 -6.57 7.68 -11.97
N THR A 7 -7.75 8.28 -12.19
CA THR A 7 -8.51 8.21 -13.45
C THR A 7 -8.55 9.56 -14.14
N SER A 8 -8.88 9.57 -15.43
CA SER A 8 -9.12 10.80 -16.17
C SER A 8 -10.24 10.60 -17.18
N SER A 9 -11.16 11.56 -17.24
CA SER A 9 -12.23 11.58 -18.24
C SER A 9 -11.75 11.53 -19.70
N LYS A 10 -10.48 11.88 -19.98
CA LYS A 10 -9.90 11.85 -21.33
C LYS A 10 -9.60 10.43 -21.84
N LYS A 11 -9.41 9.45 -20.94
CA LYS A 11 -9.06 8.06 -21.26
C LYS A 11 -10.08 7.10 -20.66
N ARG A 12 -11.34 7.31 -21.03
CA ARG A 12 -12.49 6.71 -20.36
C ARG A 12 -12.52 5.18 -20.46
N GLU A 13 -12.11 4.62 -21.60
CA GLU A 13 -12.04 3.17 -21.82
C GLU A 13 -10.94 2.54 -20.96
N GLU A 14 -9.71 3.04 -21.05
CA GLU A 14 -8.58 2.57 -20.24
C GLU A 14 -8.83 2.73 -18.72
N CYS A 15 -9.50 3.83 -18.32
CA CYS A 15 -9.86 4.05 -16.93
C CYS A 15 -10.99 3.10 -16.47
N ALA A 16 -11.93 2.73 -17.35
CA ALA A 16 -12.98 1.78 -17.00
C ALA A 16 -12.41 0.37 -16.76
N ASP A 17 -11.48 -0.07 -17.60
CA ASP A 17 -10.75 -1.33 -17.39
C ASP A 17 -9.94 -1.29 -16.09
N ALA A 18 -9.24 -0.18 -15.85
CA ALA A 18 -8.47 0.04 -14.62
C ALA A 18 -9.33 0.01 -13.35
N GLU A 19 -10.51 0.61 -13.40
CA GLU A 19 -11.49 0.56 -12.30
C GLU A 19 -12.00 -0.86 -12.06
N ALA A 20 -12.26 -1.63 -13.12
CA ALA A 20 -12.70 -3.02 -12.99
C ALA A 20 -11.64 -3.87 -12.29
N VAL A 21 -10.37 -3.73 -12.70
CA VAL A 21 -9.23 -4.39 -12.06
C VAL A 21 -9.09 -3.98 -10.59
N ALA A 22 -9.12 -2.69 -10.29
CA ALA A 22 -9.01 -2.20 -8.92
C ALA A 22 -10.16 -2.68 -8.02
N LYS A 23 -11.39 -2.72 -8.55
CA LYS A 23 -12.56 -3.26 -7.85
C LYS A 23 -12.42 -4.76 -7.59
N GLU A 24 -11.99 -5.54 -8.57
CA GLU A 24 -11.79 -6.97 -8.40
C GLU A 24 -10.76 -7.26 -7.30
N VAL A 25 -9.62 -6.56 -7.32
CA VAL A 25 -8.58 -6.70 -6.30
C VAL A 25 -9.09 -6.24 -4.93
N SER A 26 -9.84 -5.13 -4.86
CA SER A 26 -10.44 -4.67 -3.60
C SER A 26 -11.40 -5.70 -3.01
N ALA A 27 -12.13 -6.44 -3.85
CA ALA A 27 -13.03 -7.51 -3.41
C ALA A 27 -12.26 -8.71 -2.86
N ARG A 28 -11.13 -9.06 -3.47
CA ARG A 28 -10.23 -10.13 -3.00
C ARG A 28 -9.58 -9.79 -1.64
N PHE A 29 -9.25 -8.52 -1.40
CA PHE A 29 -8.52 -8.05 -0.20
C PHE A 29 -9.34 -7.09 0.69
N ARG A 30 -10.67 -7.26 0.74
CA ARG A 30 -11.61 -6.31 1.38
C ARG A 30 -11.25 -5.86 2.80
N ASN A 31 -10.58 -6.71 3.58
CA ASN A 31 -10.20 -6.40 4.97
C ASN A 31 -8.80 -5.78 5.12
N ASP A 32 -7.95 -5.94 4.12
CA ASP A 32 -6.51 -5.63 4.20
C ASP A 32 -6.09 -4.49 3.25
N LEU A 33 -6.94 -4.18 2.26
CA LEU A 33 -6.70 -3.19 1.22
C LEU A 33 -7.83 -2.15 1.19
N HIS A 34 -7.46 -0.88 1.33
CA HIS A 34 -8.35 0.26 1.20
C HIS A 34 -8.15 0.89 -0.19
N THR A 35 -9.16 0.84 -1.04
CA THR A 35 -9.07 1.32 -2.43
C THR A 35 -9.76 2.67 -2.57
N ASN A 36 -9.03 3.68 -3.07
CA ASN A 36 -9.53 5.00 -3.41
C ASN A 36 -9.42 5.24 -4.91
N ILE A 37 -10.47 5.79 -5.51
CA ILE A 37 -10.48 6.18 -6.93
C ILE A 37 -10.56 7.71 -6.96
N LEU A 38 -9.56 8.35 -7.56
CA LEU A 38 -9.43 9.80 -7.64
C LEU A 38 -9.43 10.24 -9.10
N ASP A 39 -10.33 11.15 -9.45
CA ASP A 39 -10.39 11.71 -10.79
C ASP A 39 -9.45 12.92 -10.91
N LEU A 40 -8.57 12.92 -11.91
CA LEU A 40 -7.60 13.99 -12.16
C LEU A 40 -8.20 15.29 -12.70
N GLU A 41 -9.48 15.32 -13.07
CA GLU A 41 -10.15 16.56 -13.44
C GLU A 41 -10.47 17.39 -12.19
N GLU A 42 -10.64 16.75 -11.04
CA GLU A 42 -10.82 17.44 -9.76
C GLU A 42 -9.53 18.12 -9.29
N ARG A 43 -9.62 19.42 -9.00
CA ARG A 43 -8.45 20.24 -8.63
C ARG A 43 -7.71 19.72 -7.39
N ALA A 44 -8.44 19.24 -6.39
CA ALA A 44 -7.86 18.67 -5.18
C ALA A 44 -7.03 17.42 -5.48
N ASN A 45 -7.58 16.53 -6.32
CA ASN A 45 -6.93 15.27 -6.70
C ASN A 45 -5.68 15.50 -7.57
N ARG A 46 -5.65 16.55 -8.39
CA ARG A 46 -4.45 16.94 -9.15
C ARG A 46 -3.26 17.24 -8.24
N ILE A 47 -3.49 17.93 -7.12
CA ILE A 47 -2.42 18.23 -6.16
C ILE A 47 -1.85 16.93 -5.58
N THR A 48 -2.73 16.01 -5.20
CA THR A 48 -2.36 14.68 -4.70
C THR A 48 -1.59 13.89 -5.77
N ALA A 49 -2.03 13.91 -7.02
CA ALA A 49 -1.36 13.23 -8.13
C ALA A 49 0.07 13.75 -8.36
N LEU A 50 0.26 15.07 -8.26
CA LEU A 50 1.59 15.70 -8.36
C LEU A 50 2.53 15.27 -7.23
N GLN A 51 2.02 15.09 -6.00
CA GLN A 51 2.82 14.58 -4.89
C GLN A 51 3.38 13.19 -5.19
N PHE A 52 2.61 12.35 -5.89
CA PHE A 52 3.03 11.03 -6.35
C PHE A 52 3.75 11.02 -7.70
N LYS A 53 4.09 12.20 -8.25
CA LYS A 53 4.74 12.36 -9.57
C LYS A 53 3.94 11.70 -10.71
N ILE A 54 2.61 11.76 -10.62
CA ILE A 54 1.71 11.25 -11.65
C ILE A 54 1.42 12.37 -12.63
N SER A 55 1.80 12.14 -13.89
CA SER A 55 1.60 13.09 -14.99
C SER A 55 0.53 12.63 -15.97
N ASP A 56 0.13 11.35 -15.91
CA ASP A 56 -0.81 10.74 -16.83
C ASP A 56 -1.64 9.67 -16.11
N ALA A 57 -2.84 9.40 -16.60
CA ALA A 57 -3.74 8.35 -16.12
C ALA A 57 -3.97 7.31 -17.23
N PRO A 58 -4.38 6.06 -16.90
CA PRO A 58 -4.58 5.53 -15.55
C PRO A 58 -3.26 5.28 -14.80
N ALA A 59 -3.25 5.55 -13.49
CA ALA A 59 -2.07 5.32 -12.65
C ALA A 59 -2.44 4.72 -11.30
N LEU A 60 -1.62 3.79 -10.82
CA LEU A 60 -1.81 3.11 -9.53
C LEU A 60 -0.72 3.53 -8.54
N VAL A 61 -1.14 3.80 -7.31
CA VAL A 61 -0.27 4.04 -6.17
C VAL A 61 -0.63 3.06 -5.06
N LEU A 62 0.36 2.36 -4.53
CA LEU A 62 0.19 1.47 -3.39
C LEU A 62 1.07 2.00 -2.25
N ASP A 63 0.44 2.31 -1.12
CA ASP A 63 1.10 2.77 0.10
C ASP A 63 2.04 3.97 -0.13
N GLY A 64 1.60 4.89 -0.99
CA GLY A 64 2.36 6.10 -1.37
C GLY A 64 3.42 5.91 -2.46
N GLU A 65 3.61 4.69 -2.98
CA GLU A 65 4.53 4.41 -4.08
C GLU A 65 3.78 4.17 -5.39
N ARG A 66 4.19 4.84 -6.49
CA ARG A 66 3.65 4.53 -7.82
C ARG A 66 4.09 3.14 -8.25
N ILE A 67 3.13 2.31 -8.60
CA ILE A 67 3.37 0.95 -9.10
C ILE A 67 3.02 0.87 -10.59
N PHE A 68 3.72 0.00 -11.31
CA PHE A 68 3.49 -0.26 -12.74
C PHE A 68 3.46 1.01 -13.63
N PRO A 69 4.57 1.77 -13.75
CA PRO A 69 4.57 3.05 -14.45
C PRO A 69 4.34 2.95 -15.96
N ASP A 70 4.72 1.84 -16.59
CA ASP A 70 4.72 1.67 -18.05
C ASP A 70 3.49 0.93 -18.60
N LYS A 71 2.85 0.07 -17.81
CA LYS A 71 1.74 -0.78 -18.26
C LYS A 71 0.77 -1.02 -17.12
N PHE A 72 -0.52 -0.89 -17.39
CA PHE A 72 -1.54 -1.23 -16.40
C PHE A 72 -1.59 -2.76 -16.17
N PRO A 73 -1.47 -3.25 -14.92
CA PRO A 73 -1.44 -4.67 -14.61
C PRO A 73 -2.82 -5.32 -14.74
N THR A 74 -2.85 -6.63 -14.94
CA THR A 74 -4.07 -7.44 -14.77
C THR A 74 -4.44 -7.60 -13.29
N ALA A 75 -5.68 -8.02 -13.01
CA ALA A 75 -6.15 -8.24 -11.64
C ALA A 75 -5.32 -9.31 -10.90
N ASP A 76 -4.85 -10.34 -11.59
CA ASP A 76 -4.00 -11.37 -11.00
C ASP A 76 -2.58 -10.85 -10.72
N GLU A 77 -1.97 -10.11 -11.65
CA GLU A 77 -0.65 -9.50 -11.41
C GLU A 77 -0.68 -8.50 -10.24
N LEU A 78 -1.72 -7.67 -10.18
CA LEU A 78 -1.89 -6.71 -9.09
C LEU A 78 -2.16 -7.43 -7.76
N SER A 79 -2.95 -8.51 -7.76
CA SER A 79 -3.20 -9.33 -6.57
C SER A 79 -1.93 -9.97 -6.03
N ASP A 80 -1.12 -10.59 -6.90
CA ASP A 80 0.14 -11.23 -6.51
C ASP A 80 1.13 -10.21 -5.94
N PHE A 81 1.24 -9.05 -6.58
CA PHE A 81 2.08 -7.95 -6.11
C PHE A 81 1.67 -7.46 -4.72
N ILE A 82 0.38 -7.22 -4.49
CA ILE A 82 -0.14 -6.78 -3.19
C ILE A 82 0.12 -7.84 -2.12
N LYS A 83 -0.16 -9.11 -2.42
CA LYS A 83 0.10 -10.23 -1.50
C LYS A 83 1.56 -10.29 -1.10
N LYS A 84 2.48 -10.19 -2.07
CA LYS A 84 3.92 -10.17 -1.83
C LYS A 84 4.33 -9.00 -0.93
N LYS A 85 3.83 -7.79 -1.21
CA LYS A 85 4.07 -6.62 -0.36
C LYS A 85 3.56 -6.85 1.06
N MET A 86 2.33 -7.35 1.24
CA MET A 86 1.78 -7.68 2.56
C MET A 86 2.66 -8.68 3.33
N GLU A 87 3.18 -9.70 2.66
CA GLU A 87 4.12 -10.66 3.26
C GLU A 87 5.43 -10.00 3.69
N GLU A 88 5.97 -9.08 2.89
CA GLU A 88 7.17 -8.29 3.25
C GLU A 88 6.92 -7.40 4.48
N TYR A 89 5.79 -6.70 4.52
CA TYR A 89 5.37 -5.93 5.71
C TYR A 89 5.21 -6.82 6.95
N GLY A 90 4.68 -8.03 6.80
CA GLY A 90 4.55 -9.02 7.87
C GLY A 90 5.90 -9.55 8.38
N LYS A 91 6.88 -9.74 7.49
CA LYS A 91 8.24 -10.21 7.85
C LYS A 91 9.02 -9.16 8.63
N SER A 92 8.91 -7.87 8.28
CA SER A 92 9.55 -6.78 9.05
C SER A 92 9.06 -6.70 10.49
N ARG A 93 7.79 -7.02 10.79
CA ARG A 93 7.29 -7.09 12.17
C ARG A 93 7.76 -8.31 12.95
N ARG A 94 8.04 -9.45 12.29
CA ARG A 94 8.61 -10.64 12.97
C ARG A 94 10.12 -10.50 13.20
N ALA A 95 10.84 -9.80 12.32
CA ALA A 95 12.26 -9.52 12.50
C ALA A 95 12.55 -8.51 13.64
N GLY A 96 11.58 -7.63 13.96
CA GLY A 96 11.69 -6.67 15.07
C GLY A 96 11.47 -7.24 16.48
N ARG A 97 11.14 -8.54 16.62
CA ARG A 97 10.93 -9.19 17.93
C ARG A 97 12.04 -10.21 18.24
N SER A 98 13.30 -9.82 18.06
CA SER A 98 14.44 -10.63 18.50
C SER A 98 15.65 -9.77 18.88
N ARG A 99 15.60 -9.22 20.10
CA ARG A 99 16.70 -9.15 21.09
C ARG A 99 16.37 -8.17 22.21
N TYR A 100 15.51 -8.59 23.14
CA TYR A 100 15.86 -8.39 24.54
C TYR A 100 16.37 -9.74 25.01
N TRP A 101 17.70 -9.81 25.16
CA TRP A 101 18.35 -10.89 25.84
C TRP A 101 17.72 -11.04 27.23
N SER A 102 17.11 -12.19 27.49
CA SER A 102 17.03 -12.72 28.84
C SER A 102 18.46 -12.96 29.30
N VAL A 103 19.03 -11.99 30.02
CA VAL A 103 20.20 -12.25 30.87
C VAL A 103 19.65 -12.51 32.25
N SER A 104 19.18 -13.74 32.46
CA SER A 104 19.05 -14.30 33.79
C SER A 104 20.47 -14.47 34.33
N GLY A 105 20.94 -13.56 35.17
CA GLY A 105 22.23 -13.71 35.84
C GLY A 105 22.70 -12.49 36.61
N LEU A 106 22.72 -12.65 37.95
CA LEU A 106 23.44 -11.88 38.98
C LEU A 106 22.61 -10.80 39.73
N PRO A 107 22.90 -10.55 41.02
CA PRO A 107 22.47 -11.37 42.15
C PRO A 107 21.71 -10.56 43.20
N GLU A 108 21.18 -11.25 44.21
CA GLU A 108 20.63 -10.69 45.44
C GLU A 108 21.49 -9.56 46.02
N SER A 109 20.96 -8.34 46.02
CA SER A 109 20.90 -7.42 47.16
C SER A 109 20.63 -6.03 46.61
N TRP A 110 19.62 -5.37 47.15
CA TRP A 110 19.75 -4.08 47.82
C TRP A 110 18.38 -3.72 48.38
N SER A 111 18.21 -4.04 49.65
CA SER A 111 17.25 -3.38 50.53
C SER A 111 17.59 -1.89 50.57
N ILE A 112 16.60 -1.03 50.34
CA ILE A 112 16.65 0.34 50.83
C ILE A 112 15.32 0.58 51.55
N GLU A 113 15.34 0.32 52.85
CA GLU A 113 14.59 1.09 53.83
C GLU A 113 15.25 2.47 53.95
N ARG A 114 14.50 3.52 53.64
CA ARG A 114 14.21 4.66 54.55
C ARG A 114 13.38 5.72 53.85
#